data_AF-A0A8J6SV17-F1
#
_entry.id   AF-A0A8J6SV17-F1
#
_cell.length_a   1.000
_cell.length_b   1.000
_cell.length_c   1.000
_cell.angle_alpha   90.00
_cell.angle_beta   90.00
_cell.angle_gamma   90.00
#
_symmetry.space_group_name_H-M   'P 1'
#
loop_
_entity.id
_entity.type
_entity.pdbx_description
1 polymer ?
#
loop_
_entity_poly.entity_id
_entity_poly.type
_entity_poly.pdbx_seq_one_letter_code
_entity_poly.pdbx_strand_id
1 'polypeptide(L)'
;MNHRFHSKDNSLNKNLLRAELDELCVNSIRFLAVDAVQKAGSGHPGLPLGAASMSYVLWDHFLKFNPTDPKWIDWDRFVLSAGHGSAMLYALLHLSGFDLTLDDLKEFRQWQSRTPGHPEYGKVPGVEATTGPLGQGFGNAVGMAIAEQTLASRFNRHQVRSAPRNGSPKNPGKRGPWGARRESSKLEFV
;
A
#
# COMPACT_ATOMS: atom_id res chain seq x y z
N MET A 1 -24.94 16.03 42.80
CA MET A 1 -23.63 16.03 42.10
C MET A 1 -23.49 14.73 41.35
N ASN A 2 -23.81 14.68 40.06
CA ASN A 2 -23.58 13.49 39.23
C ASN A 2 -23.45 13.93 37.77
N HIS A 3 -22.24 14.27 37.33
CA HIS A 3 -21.88 14.34 35.92
C HIS A 3 -20.36 14.27 35.76
N ARG A 4 -19.86 13.17 35.15
CA ARG A 4 -18.62 13.01 34.34
C ARG A 4 -17.82 11.74 34.68
N PHE A 5 -18.28 10.57 34.24
CA PHE A 5 -17.44 9.36 34.13
C PHE A 5 -17.94 8.43 33.01
N HIS A 6 -18.08 8.90 31.76
CA HIS A 6 -18.59 8.04 30.68
C HIS A 6 -17.96 8.24 29.29
N SER A 7 -16.98 9.13 29.11
CA SER A 7 -16.38 9.37 27.77
C SER A 7 -14.96 8.85 27.59
N LYS A 8 -14.16 8.67 28.66
CA LYS A 8 -12.76 8.25 28.54
C LYS A 8 -12.62 6.75 28.26
N ASP A 9 -13.41 5.90 28.91
CA ASP A 9 -13.33 4.43 28.79
C ASP A 9 -13.60 3.93 27.36
N ASN A 10 -14.50 4.60 26.63
CA ASN A 10 -14.84 4.23 25.24
C ASN A 10 -13.73 4.61 24.24
N SER A 11 -12.91 5.61 24.55
CA SER A 11 -11.77 6.00 23.70
C SER A 11 -10.57 5.05 23.87
N LEU A 12 -10.32 4.60 25.10
CA LEU A 12 -9.27 3.62 25.42
C LEU A 12 -9.57 2.28 24.76
N ASN A 13 -10.81 1.77 24.87
CA ASN A 13 -11.20 0.51 24.24
C ASN A 13 -11.09 0.55 22.71
N LYS A 14 -11.38 1.69 22.06
CA LYS A 14 -11.21 1.84 20.61
C LYS A 14 -9.75 1.85 20.19
N ASN A 15 -8.88 2.48 20.98
CA ASN A 15 -7.45 2.52 20.69
C ASN A 15 -6.81 1.14 20.89
N LEU A 16 -7.22 0.41 21.92
CA LEU A 16 -6.80 -0.97 22.16
C LEU A 16 -7.23 -1.89 21.01
N LEU A 17 -8.51 -1.84 20.62
CA LEU A 17 -9.02 -2.62 19.49
C LEU A 17 -8.28 -2.30 18.18
N ARG A 18 -7.91 -1.03 17.97
CA ARG A 18 -7.14 -0.64 16.79
C ARG A 18 -5.72 -1.21 16.84
N ALA A 19 -5.04 -1.11 17.99
CA ALA A 19 -3.70 -1.67 18.14
C ALA A 19 -3.69 -3.19 17.91
N GLU A 20 -4.68 -3.92 18.43
CA GLU A 20 -4.83 -5.37 18.20
C GLU A 20 -5.05 -5.69 16.72
N LEU A 21 -5.85 -4.90 16.01
CA LEU A 21 -6.09 -5.08 14.58
C LEU A 21 -4.82 -4.77 13.75
N ASP A 22 -4.12 -3.70 14.08
CA ASP A 22 -2.86 -3.32 13.42
C ASP A 22 -1.82 -4.46 13.59
N GLU A 23 -1.73 -5.03 14.80
CA GLU A 23 -0.84 -6.17 15.08
C GLU A 23 -1.23 -7.43 14.31
N LEU A 24 -2.54 -7.70 14.17
CA LEU A 24 -3.06 -8.79 13.35
C LEU A 24 -2.71 -8.59 11.86
N CYS A 25 -2.82 -7.37 11.34
CA CYS A 25 -2.44 -7.04 9.97
C CYS A 25 -0.94 -7.28 9.73
N VAL A 26 -0.08 -6.80 10.64
CA VAL A 26 1.37 -7.03 10.60
C VAL A 26 1.68 -8.53 10.61
N ASN A 27 1.06 -9.29 11.51
CA ASN A 27 1.27 -10.73 11.61
C ASN A 27 0.73 -11.47 10.38
N SER A 28 -0.36 -11.01 9.78
CA SER A 28 -0.87 -11.57 8.52
C SER A 28 0.15 -11.43 7.40
N ILE A 29 0.82 -10.28 7.28
CA ILE A 29 1.91 -10.08 6.30
C ILE A 29 3.08 -11.04 6.58
N ARG A 30 3.49 -11.17 7.85
CA ARG A 30 4.57 -12.08 8.26
C ARG A 30 4.26 -13.52 7.88
N PHE A 31 3.10 -14.03 8.29
CA PHE A 31 2.77 -15.44 8.15
C PHE A 31 2.41 -15.81 6.71
N LEU A 32 1.75 -14.94 5.94
CA LEU A 32 1.58 -15.18 4.50
C LEU A 32 2.94 -15.32 3.78
N ALA A 33 3.91 -14.47 4.12
CA ALA A 33 5.23 -14.54 3.52
C ALA A 33 6.02 -15.79 3.97
N VAL A 34 5.98 -16.13 5.26
CA VAL A 34 6.64 -17.33 5.80
C VAL A 34 6.03 -18.60 5.21
N ASP A 35 4.70 -18.71 5.15
CA ASP A 35 4.01 -19.89 4.63
C ASP A 35 4.27 -20.08 3.13
N ALA A 36 4.30 -18.99 2.36
CA ALA A 36 4.66 -19.02 0.94
C ALA A 36 6.09 -19.55 0.74
N VAL A 37 7.06 -19.05 1.51
CA VAL A 37 8.46 -19.52 1.49
C VAL A 37 8.54 -21.00 1.90
N GLN A 38 7.83 -21.38 2.95
CA GLN A 38 7.84 -22.74 3.47
C GLN A 38 7.24 -23.74 2.47
N LYS A 39 6.07 -23.42 1.88
CA LYS A 39 5.44 -24.27 0.86
C LYS A 39 6.33 -24.41 -0.37
N ALA A 40 6.99 -23.33 -0.80
CA ALA A 40 7.90 -23.37 -1.95
C ALA A 40 9.20 -24.15 -1.67
N GLY A 41 9.54 -24.41 -0.41
CA GLY A 41 10.85 -24.95 -0.01
C GLY A 41 12.02 -24.01 -0.38
N SER A 42 11.73 -22.73 -0.64
CA SER A 42 12.69 -21.77 -1.20
C SER A 42 12.24 -20.33 -0.91
N GLY A 43 13.17 -19.46 -0.52
CA GLY A 43 12.90 -18.02 -0.37
C GLY A 43 13.61 -17.39 0.82
N HIS A 44 13.20 -16.16 1.16
CA HIS A 44 13.84 -15.34 2.19
C HIS A 44 12.80 -14.88 3.23
N PRO A 45 12.66 -15.59 4.37
CA PRO A 45 11.65 -15.25 5.38
C PRO A 45 12.11 -14.13 6.33
N GLY A 46 13.42 -13.88 6.44
CA GLY A 46 13.98 -12.95 7.42
C GLY A 46 13.54 -11.50 7.22
N LEU A 47 13.63 -10.98 5.98
CA LEU A 47 13.16 -9.62 5.67
C LEU A 47 11.65 -9.48 5.93
N PRO A 48 10.75 -10.34 5.43
CA PRO A 48 9.33 -10.28 5.76
C PRO A 48 9.05 -10.21 7.27
N LEU A 49 9.72 -11.02 8.08
CA LEU A 49 9.54 -11.03 9.54
C LEU A 49 9.92 -9.69 10.19
N GLY A 50 11.05 -9.11 9.77
CA GLY A 50 11.57 -7.86 10.34
C GLY A 50 10.92 -6.58 9.78
N ALA A 51 10.49 -6.60 8.52
CA ALA A 51 10.03 -5.42 7.80
C ALA A 51 8.50 -5.30 7.72
N ALA A 52 7.73 -6.31 8.11
CA ALA A 52 6.26 -6.28 8.02
C ALA A 52 5.65 -5.07 8.74
N SER A 53 6.15 -4.70 9.93
CA SER A 53 5.63 -3.56 10.70
C SER A 53 5.81 -2.23 9.94
N MET A 54 7.01 -1.95 9.43
CA MET A 54 7.24 -0.71 8.67
C MET A 54 6.48 -0.72 7.35
N SER A 55 6.35 -1.88 6.70
CA SER A 55 5.65 -2.00 5.43
C SER A 55 4.15 -1.82 5.60
N TYR A 56 3.57 -2.38 6.65
CA TYR A 56 2.17 -2.16 7.03
C TYR A 56 1.89 -0.68 7.24
N VAL A 57 2.69 0.00 8.08
CA VAL A 57 2.51 1.43 8.36
C VAL A 57 2.59 2.24 7.07
N LEU A 58 3.60 1.99 6.23
CA LEU A 58 3.77 2.68 4.96
C LEU A 58 2.56 2.48 4.03
N TRP A 59 2.12 1.24 3.84
CA TRP A 59 1.03 0.90 2.93
C TRP A 59 -0.33 1.36 3.43
N ASP A 60 -0.67 1.14 4.70
CA ASP A 60 -2.00 1.47 5.23
C ASP A 60 -2.19 2.97 5.48
N HIS A 61 -1.15 3.68 5.94
CA HIS A 61 -1.30 5.05 6.42
C HIS A 61 -0.73 6.14 5.50
N PHE A 62 0.22 5.81 4.62
CA PHE A 62 0.96 6.83 3.87
C PHE A 62 0.80 6.74 2.36
N LEU A 63 0.79 5.54 1.77
CA LEU A 63 0.72 5.40 0.32
C LEU A 63 -0.68 5.75 -0.21
N LYS A 64 -0.72 6.63 -1.21
CA LYS A 64 -1.88 6.91 -2.06
C LYS A 64 -1.87 5.94 -3.23
N PHE A 65 -2.74 4.94 -3.21
CA PHE A 65 -2.88 3.98 -4.32
C PHE A 65 -4.34 3.56 -4.51
N ASN A 66 -4.63 3.01 -5.69
CA ASN A 66 -5.93 2.40 -5.98
C ASN A 66 -5.72 1.02 -6.62
N PRO A 67 -5.95 -0.09 -5.88
CA PRO A 67 -5.70 -1.43 -6.40
C PRO A 67 -6.63 -1.80 -7.58
N THR A 68 -7.81 -1.15 -7.69
CA THR A 68 -8.73 -1.39 -8.80
C THR A 68 -8.37 -0.60 -10.06
N ASP A 69 -7.47 0.38 -9.95
CA ASP A 69 -6.93 1.13 -11.08
C ASP A 69 -5.40 1.25 -10.99
N PRO A 70 -4.67 0.15 -11.27
CA PRO A 70 -3.20 0.13 -11.23
C PRO A 70 -2.56 0.95 -12.36
N LYS A 71 -3.35 1.57 -13.24
CA LYS A 71 -2.87 2.42 -14.33
C LYS A 71 -3.00 3.91 -14.02
N TRP A 72 -3.61 4.26 -12.89
CA TRP A 72 -3.65 5.63 -12.42
C TRP A 72 -2.24 6.21 -12.38
N ILE A 73 -2.00 7.33 -13.05
CA ILE A 73 -0.63 7.83 -13.23
C ILE A 73 -0.07 8.49 -11.96
N ASP A 74 -0.92 9.09 -11.13
CA ASP A 74 -0.57 9.95 -9.99
C ASP A 74 -0.71 9.26 -8.61
N TRP A 75 -0.51 7.94 -8.58
CA TRP A 75 -0.36 7.16 -7.35
C TRP A 75 1.09 7.10 -6.86
N ASP A 76 1.26 6.92 -5.56
CA ASP A 76 2.59 6.77 -4.96
C ASP A 76 3.25 5.47 -5.44
N ARG A 77 4.53 5.57 -5.82
CA ARG A 77 5.30 4.42 -6.32
C ARG A 77 6.10 3.77 -5.21
N PHE A 78 5.81 2.49 -4.94
CA PHE A 78 6.58 1.68 -4.00
C PHE A 78 7.56 0.76 -4.75
N VAL A 79 8.85 0.88 -4.43
CA VAL A 79 9.89 0.00 -5.00
C VAL A 79 10.60 -0.77 -3.89
N LEU A 80 10.42 -2.10 -3.88
CA LEU A 80 11.17 -2.97 -2.99
C LEU A 80 12.59 -3.21 -3.55
N SER A 81 13.53 -2.33 -3.22
CA SER A 81 14.93 -2.43 -3.68
C SER A 81 15.61 -3.72 -3.20
N ALA A 82 15.33 -4.14 -1.97
CA ALA A 82 15.70 -5.45 -1.43
C ALA A 82 14.77 -6.54 -1.98
N GLY A 83 14.84 -6.79 -3.29
CA GLY A 83 13.90 -7.67 -4.02
C GLY A 83 13.81 -9.10 -3.50
N HIS A 84 14.80 -9.58 -2.75
CA HIS A 84 14.75 -10.89 -2.11
C HIS A 84 13.58 -11.03 -1.11
N GLY A 85 13.07 -9.90 -0.59
CA GLY A 85 11.87 -9.81 0.24
C GLY A 85 10.53 -9.95 -0.50
N SER A 86 10.54 -10.51 -1.71
CA SER A 86 9.39 -10.62 -2.63
C SER A 86 8.13 -11.21 -1.99
N ALA A 87 8.27 -12.23 -1.12
CA ALA A 87 7.13 -12.84 -0.43
C ALA A 87 6.32 -11.82 0.40
N MET A 88 7.00 -10.83 1.02
CA MET A 88 6.32 -9.75 1.74
C MET A 88 5.59 -8.80 0.79
N LEU A 89 6.20 -8.44 -0.34
CA LEU A 89 5.56 -7.60 -1.35
C LEU A 89 4.29 -8.26 -1.88
N TYR A 90 4.34 -9.55 -2.20
CA TYR A 90 3.17 -10.28 -2.67
C TYR A 90 2.07 -10.37 -1.61
N ALA A 91 2.43 -10.59 -0.33
CA ALA A 91 1.46 -10.54 0.77
C ALA A 91 0.79 -9.15 0.87
N LEU A 92 1.57 -8.06 0.76
CA LEU A 92 1.03 -6.69 0.75
C LEU A 92 0.08 -6.45 -0.42
N LEU A 93 0.46 -6.87 -1.64
CA LEU A 93 -0.37 -6.73 -2.83
C LEU A 93 -1.70 -7.47 -2.68
N HIS A 94 -1.65 -8.72 -2.22
CA HIS A 94 -2.85 -9.52 -1.95
C HIS A 94 -3.77 -8.86 -0.93
N LEU A 95 -3.22 -8.48 0.23
CA LEU A 95 -3.99 -7.87 1.33
C LEU A 95 -4.54 -6.48 0.97
N SER A 96 -3.84 -5.75 0.11
CA SER A 96 -4.25 -4.42 -0.36
C SER A 96 -5.25 -4.47 -1.51
N GLY A 97 -5.65 -5.66 -1.97
CA GLY A 97 -6.70 -5.86 -2.96
C GLY A 97 -6.25 -5.76 -4.42
N PHE A 98 -4.95 -5.83 -4.71
CA PHE A 98 -4.48 -5.99 -6.09
C PHE A 98 -4.95 -7.33 -6.67
N ASP A 99 -4.90 -7.47 -8.00
CA ASP A 99 -5.17 -8.72 -8.70
C ASP A 99 -4.05 -9.76 -8.45
N LEU A 100 -4.03 -10.27 -7.21
CA LEU A 100 -3.15 -11.31 -6.72
C LEU A 100 -3.89 -12.10 -5.65
N THR A 101 -4.17 -13.36 -5.94
CA THR A 101 -4.99 -14.22 -5.09
C THR A 101 -4.14 -14.95 -4.03
N LEU A 102 -4.81 -15.53 -3.03
CA LEU A 102 -4.13 -16.39 -2.06
C LEU A 102 -3.54 -17.64 -2.75
N ASP A 103 -4.16 -18.14 -3.81
CA ASP A 103 -3.62 -19.27 -4.57
C ASP A 103 -2.35 -18.90 -5.34
N ASP A 104 -2.24 -17.66 -5.83
CA ASP A 104 -0.97 -17.17 -6.39
C ASP A 104 0.15 -17.14 -5.35
N LEU A 105 -0.14 -16.76 -4.10
CA LEU A 105 0.85 -16.80 -3.01
C LEU A 105 1.29 -18.24 -2.69
N LYS A 106 0.35 -19.19 -2.74
CA LYS A 106 0.64 -20.61 -2.57
C LYS A 106 1.53 -21.17 -3.68
N GLU A 107 1.56 -20.55 -4.86
CA GLU A 107 2.42 -20.95 -5.98
C GLU A 107 3.73 -20.15 -6.04
N PHE A 108 4.14 -19.52 -4.93
CA PHE A 108 5.41 -18.78 -4.84
C PHE A 108 6.60 -19.60 -5.36
N ARG A 109 7.39 -18.98 -6.23
CA ARG A 109 8.58 -19.57 -6.88
C ARG A 109 8.33 -20.81 -7.74
N GLN A 110 7.07 -21.16 -8.02
CA GLN A 110 6.76 -22.28 -8.89
C GLN A 110 6.86 -21.89 -10.36
N TRP A 111 7.04 -22.87 -11.23
CA TRP A 111 7.06 -22.68 -12.68
C TRP A 111 5.78 -21.98 -13.15
N GLN A 112 5.92 -20.97 -14.01
CA GLN A 112 4.80 -20.16 -14.54
C GLN A 112 3.95 -19.41 -13.50
N SER A 113 4.33 -19.45 -12.21
CA SER A 113 3.64 -18.69 -11.18
C SER A 113 3.73 -17.19 -11.44
N ARG A 114 2.72 -16.45 -10.96
CA ARG A 114 2.69 -14.99 -10.92
C ARG A 114 3.58 -14.39 -9.83
N THR A 115 4.08 -15.23 -8.92
CA THR A 115 4.84 -14.87 -7.72
C THR A 115 6.28 -15.41 -7.79
N PRO A 116 7.10 -14.93 -8.74
CA PRO A 116 8.49 -15.37 -8.90
C PRO A 116 9.34 -14.99 -7.69
N GLY A 117 10.52 -15.61 -7.57
CA GLY A 117 11.38 -15.47 -6.39
C GLY A 117 11.92 -14.06 -6.11
N HIS A 118 11.87 -13.19 -7.11
CA HIS A 118 12.16 -11.77 -7.07
C HIS A 118 11.06 -11.02 -7.84
N PRO A 119 10.69 -9.77 -7.50
CA PRO A 119 9.62 -9.06 -8.19
C PRO A 119 9.97 -8.84 -9.66
N GLU A 120 9.01 -9.12 -10.54
CA GLU A 120 9.13 -8.90 -11.98
C GLU A 120 8.04 -7.90 -12.42
N TYR A 121 8.45 -6.76 -12.97
CA TYR A 121 7.53 -5.76 -13.53
C TYR A 121 6.66 -6.37 -14.63
N GLY A 122 5.37 -6.03 -14.63
CA GLY A 122 4.40 -6.48 -15.64
C GLY A 122 3.78 -7.86 -15.39
N LYS A 123 4.24 -8.61 -14.38
CA LYS A 123 3.71 -9.94 -14.05
C LYS A 123 2.50 -9.91 -13.13
N VAL A 124 2.52 -8.98 -12.16
CA VAL A 124 1.42 -8.71 -11.23
C VAL A 124 1.26 -7.20 -11.09
N PRO A 125 0.03 -6.67 -11.08
CA PRO A 125 -0.21 -5.26 -10.78
C PRO A 125 0.35 -4.85 -9.41
N GLY A 126 0.99 -3.68 -9.35
CA GLY A 126 1.62 -3.17 -8.11
C GLY A 126 3.09 -3.53 -7.92
N VAL A 127 3.68 -4.33 -8.81
CA VAL A 127 5.14 -4.43 -8.92
C VAL A 127 5.65 -3.34 -9.86
N GLU A 128 6.17 -2.24 -9.30
CA GLU A 128 6.61 -1.06 -10.07
C GLU A 128 7.96 -1.22 -10.77
N ALA A 129 8.79 -2.17 -10.34
CA ALA A 129 10.08 -2.43 -10.96
C ALA A 129 10.50 -3.89 -10.76
N THR A 130 11.19 -4.44 -11.75
CA THR A 130 11.93 -5.69 -11.57
C THR A 130 13.12 -5.43 -10.66
N THR A 131 13.16 -6.06 -9.48
CA THR A 131 14.24 -5.90 -8.51
C THR A 131 14.79 -7.27 -8.10
N GLY A 132 16.04 -7.32 -7.65
CA GLY A 132 16.75 -8.57 -7.34
C GLY A 132 18.25 -8.35 -7.36
N PRO A 133 18.82 -7.81 -8.45
CA PRO A 133 20.13 -7.20 -8.44
C PRO A 133 20.14 -6.01 -7.46
N LEU A 134 20.89 -6.14 -6.37
CA LEU A 134 20.90 -5.13 -5.31
C LEU A 134 21.37 -3.76 -5.84
N GLY A 135 20.77 -2.70 -5.30
CA GLY A 135 21.04 -1.31 -5.69
C GLY A 135 20.18 -0.79 -6.84
N GLN A 136 19.80 -1.65 -7.80
CA GLN A 136 19.05 -1.21 -8.98
C GLN A 136 17.66 -0.67 -8.64
N GLY A 137 16.93 -1.29 -7.71
CA GLY A 137 15.61 -0.81 -7.30
C GLY A 137 15.66 0.61 -6.69
N PHE A 138 16.73 0.94 -5.96
CA PHE A 138 16.93 2.29 -5.45
C PHE A 138 17.17 3.29 -6.60
N GLY A 139 18.02 2.92 -7.58
CA GLY A 139 18.23 3.71 -8.80
C GLY A 139 16.93 3.96 -9.58
N ASN A 140 16.09 2.93 -9.73
CA ASN A 140 14.76 3.06 -10.35
C ASN A 140 13.88 4.06 -9.59
N ALA A 141 13.83 3.97 -8.26
CA ALA A 141 13.05 4.90 -7.42
C ALA A 141 13.53 6.36 -7.55
N VAL A 142 14.84 6.58 -7.62
CA VAL A 142 15.40 7.92 -7.90
C VAL A 142 14.94 8.43 -9.26
N GLY A 143 14.99 7.59 -10.30
CA GLY A 143 14.49 7.94 -11.62
C GLY A 143 13.00 8.27 -11.64
N MET A 144 12.18 7.50 -10.92
CA MET A 144 10.74 7.76 -10.76
C MET A 144 10.48 9.11 -10.09
N ALA A 145 11.22 9.46 -9.04
CA ALA A 145 11.09 10.75 -8.35
C ALA A 145 11.49 11.93 -9.26
N ILE A 146 12.56 11.80 -10.05
CA ILE A 146 12.96 12.82 -11.04
C ILE A 146 11.86 13.00 -12.10
N ALA A 147 11.27 11.89 -12.56
CA ALA A 147 10.19 11.91 -13.53
C ALA A 147 8.93 12.61 -12.98
N GLU A 148 8.52 12.29 -11.74
CA GLU A 148 7.42 12.97 -11.05
C GLU A 148 7.67 14.48 -11.00
N GLN A 149 8.84 14.92 -10.52
CA GLN A 149 9.13 16.34 -10.39
C GLN A 149 9.18 17.05 -11.75
N THR A 150 9.72 16.39 -12.77
CA THR A 150 9.76 16.90 -14.14
C THR A 150 8.36 17.04 -14.72
N LEU A 151 7.50 16.03 -14.58
CA LEU A 151 6.13 16.04 -15.09
C LEU A 151 5.28 17.07 -14.35
N ALA A 152 5.41 17.12 -13.02
CA ALA A 152 4.77 18.12 -12.18
C ALA A 152 5.13 19.54 -12.65
N SER A 153 6.42 19.83 -12.92
CA SER A 153 6.85 21.15 -13.40
C SER A 153 6.26 21.55 -14.76
N ARG A 154 6.01 20.56 -15.64
CA ARG A 154 5.53 20.80 -17.01
C ARG A 154 4.02 20.94 -17.08
N PHE A 155 3.30 20.15 -16.28
CA PHE A 155 1.87 19.98 -16.44
C PHE A 155 1.04 20.61 -15.31
N ASN A 156 1.56 20.76 -14.08
CA ASN A 156 0.77 21.37 -13.00
C ASN A 156 0.37 22.80 -13.36
N ARG A 157 -0.87 23.17 -13.06
CA ARG A 157 -1.38 24.53 -13.20
C ARG A 157 -1.87 25.02 -11.84
N HIS A 158 -1.58 26.28 -11.51
CA HIS A 158 -2.25 26.92 -10.37
C HIS A 158 -3.74 27.02 -10.67
N GLN A 159 -4.58 26.36 -9.87
CA GLN A 159 -6.01 26.66 -9.89
C GLN A 159 -6.19 28.11 -9.45
N VAL A 160 -6.53 28.99 -10.40
CA VAL A 160 -7.11 30.29 -10.05
C VAL A 160 -8.44 29.98 -9.39
N ARG A 161 -8.52 30.14 -8.07
CA ARG A 161 -9.79 30.09 -7.32
C ARG A 161 -10.72 31.14 -7.92
N SER A 162 -11.60 30.73 -8.83
CA SER A 162 -12.76 31.53 -9.18
C SER A 162 -13.68 31.56 -7.94
N ALA A 163 -14.14 32.75 -7.59
CA ALA A 163 -14.96 33.02 -6.41
C ALA A 163 -16.17 32.06 -6.33
N PRO A 164 -16.64 31.69 -5.11
CA PRO A 164 -17.68 30.70 -4.95
C PRO A 164 -18.99 31.16 -5.62
N ARG A 165 -19.49 30.39 -6.58
CA ARG A 165 -20.89 30.48 -7.02
C ARG A 165 -21.77 29.81 -5.96
N ASN A 166 -22.80 30.54 -5.52
CA ASN A 166 -23.75 30.16 -4.48
C ASN A 166 -24.37 28.76 -4.68
N GLY A 167 -24.44 27.99 -3.58
CA GLY A 167 -25.62 27.22 -3.19
C GLY A 167 -25.71 25.75 -3.60
N SER A 168 -25.37 24.84 -2.68
CA SER A 168 -26.28 23.77 -2.16
C SER A 168 -25.52 22.84 -1.18
N PRO A 169 -26.18 22.28 -0.14
CA PRO A 169 -25.51 21.51 0.89
C PRO A 169 -25.21 20.07 0.42
N LYS A 170 -23.94 19.65 0.49
CA LYS A 170 -23.54 18.26 0.19
C LYS A 170 -23.92 17.34 1.35
N ASN A 171 -24.69 16.30 1.04
CA ASN A 171 -25.16 15.26 1.94
C ASN A 171 -24.00 14.29 2.27
N PRO A 172 -23.69 13.95 3.54
CA PRO A 172 -22.57 13.07 3.87
C PRO A 172 -22.95 11.59 3.65
N GLY A 173 -22.56 11.05 2.49
CA GLY A 173 -22.71 9.63 2.14
C GLY A 173 -21.91 8.66 3.02
N LYS A 174 -22.45 7.45 3.17
CA LYS A 174 -22.06 6.37 4.09
C LYS A 174 -20.68 5.76 3.80
N ARG A 175 -20.01 5.25 4.86
CA ARG A 175 -18.68 4.60 4.84
C ARG A 175 -18.78 3.13 4.39
N GLY A 176 -17.92 2.69 3.48
CA GLY A 176 -17.58 1.27 3.29
C GLY A 176 -16.49 0.80 4.27
N PRO A 177 -16.21 -0.52 4.35
CA PRO A 177 -15.31 -1.12 5.35
C PRO A 177 -13.84 -0.72 5.19
N TRP A 178 -13.46 -0.19 4.03
CA TRP A 178 -12.12 0.39 3.78
C TRP A 178 -12.30 1.87 3.50
N GLY A 179 -12.10 2.66 4.56
CA GLY A 179 -12.34 4.10 4.56
C GLY A 179 -11.28 4.87 3.78
N ALA A 180 -11.39 4.88 2.45
CA ALA A 180 -10.75 5.92 1.66
C ALA A 180 -11.30 7.29 2.12
N ARG A 181 -10.53 8.01 2.93
CA ARG A 181 -10.81 9.41 3.24
C ARG A 181 -9.52 10.18 3.42
N ARG A 182 -9.25 11.06 2.46
CA ARG A 182 -8.86 12.45 2.68
C ARG A 182 -9.26 13.25 1.44
N GLU A 183 -10.03 14.31 1.64
CA GLU A 183 -10.23 15.36 0.65
C GLU A 183 -8.86 15.85 0.16
N SER A 184 -8.62 15.72 -1.13
CA SER A 184 -7.45 16.26 -1.82
C SER A 184 -7.61 17.76 -1.99
N SER A 185 -7.26 18.53 -0.95
CA SER A 185 -6.81 19.92 -1.19
C SER A 185 -5.35 19.89 -1.63
N LYS A 186 -5.07 19.30 -2.79
CA LYS A 186 -3.83 19.45 -3.57
C LYS A 186 -4.07 18.86 -4.95
N LEU A 187 -4.27 19.78 -5.89
CA LEU A 187 -4.09 19.67 -7.34
C LEU A 187 -4.55 18.34 -7.95
N GLU A 188 -5.83 18.32 -8.33
CA GLU A 188 -6.32 17.40 -9.34
C GLU A 188 -5.64 17.77 -10.68
N PHE A 189 -4.79 16.88 -11.17
CA PHE A 189 -4.66 16.71 -12.61
C PHE A 189 -6.00 16.17 -13.13
N VAL A 190 -6.36 16.63 -14.34
CA VAL A 190 -7.58 16.28 -15.09
C VAL A 190 -7.99 14.82 -14.91
#